data_AF-A0A7R9HVX7-F1
#
_entry.id   AF-A0A7R9HVX7-F1
#
_cell.length_a   1.000
_cell.length_b   1.000
_cell.length_c   1.000
_cell.angle_alpha   90.00
_cell.angle_beta   90.00
_cell.angle_gamma   90.00
#
_symmetry.space_group_name_H-M   'P 1'
#
loop_
_entity.id
_entity.type
_entity.pdbx_description
1 polymer ?
#
loop_
_entity_poly.entity_id
_entity_poly.type
_entity_poly.pdbx_seq_one_letter_code
_entity_poly.pdbx_strand_id
1 'polypeptide(L)'
;MSATLSDVSSDLSFESREEKEHEEKQPEVVPEEEEPVTKVKKFTTLFDLQEIDWNEDVYKVIRDFFINPTECILTIFFDEDKLSAKLGFPSKPAHDMTYFMKEPTDSITPTNFYKVINFGTIGPHVEGSILNVMENVYAPMFFNSTSWPDSILCS
;
A
#
# COMPACT_ATOMS: atom_id res chain seq x y z
N MET A 1 15.35 57.46 -51.50
CA MET A 1 14.97 58.74 -50.85
C MET A 1 13.52 58.62 -50.38
N SER A 2 13.04 59.58 -49.59
CA SER A 2 11.72 59.61 -48.92
C SER A 2 10.51 59.50 -49.89
N ALA A 3 9.26 59.30 -49.46
CA ALA A 3 8.65 59.48 -48.13
C ALA A 3 7.46 58.52 -47.85
N THR A 4 6.72 58.77 -46.75
CA THR A 4 5.56 58.00 -46.26
C THR A 4 4.29 58.88 -46.16
N LEU A 5 3.15 58.27 -45.78
CA LEU A 5 1.79 58.83 -45.63
C LEU A 5 1.08 59.17 -46.96
N SER A 6 -0.24 59.06 -47.12
CA SER A 6 -1.36 58.65 -46.22
C SER A 6 -2.30 57.65 -46.98
N ASP A 7 -3.52 57.24 -46.60
CA ASP A 7 -4.51 57.51 -45.51
C ASP A 7 -5.26 56.18 -45.19
N VAL A 8 -5.70 55.91 -43.96
CA VAL A 8 -7.04 56.17 -43.38
C VAL A 8 -8.23 55.74 -44.24
N SER A 9 -8.86 54.61 -43.89
CA SER A 9 -10.19 54.60 -43.25
C SER A 9 -10.58 53.18 -42.80
N SER A 10 -11.17 53.05 -41.61
CA SER A 10 -11.65 51.79 -41.06
C SER A 10 -13.13 51.88 -40.70
N ASP A 11 -13.97 51.09 -41.36
CA ASP A 11 -15.09 50.44 -40.66
C ASP A 11 -15.68 49.30 -41.50
N LEU A 12 -15.87 48.13 -40.86
CA LEU A 12 -17.13 47.39 -40.77
C LEU A 12 -16.88 46.09 -39.99
N SER A 13 -17.64 45.89 -38.92
CA SER A 13 -17.46 44.76 -38.01
C SER A 13 -18.04 43.44 -38.54
N PHE A 14 -17.34 42.34 -38.21
CA PHE A 14 -17.99 41.05 -38.00
C PHE A 14 -17.34 40.40 -36.77
N GLU A 15 -18.07 40.36 -35.66
CA GLU A 15 -17.57 39.85 -34.39
C GLU A 15 -17.37 38.33 -34.47
N SER A 16 -16.11 37.89 -34.46
CA SER A 16 -15.78 36.48 -34.27
C SER A 16 -16.19 36.07 -32.86
N ARG A 17 -17.22 35.23 -32.75
CA ARG A 17 -17.67 34.65 -31.48
C ARG A 17 -16.49 33.95 -30.80
N GLU A 18 -16.24 34.29 -29.54
CA GLU A 18 -15.40 33.48 -28.67
C GLU A 18 -16.09 32.13 -28.42
N GLU A 19 -15.73 31.10 -29.16
CA GLU A 19 -16.01 29.72 -28.78
C GLU A 19 -15.14 29.38 -27.57
N LYS A 20 -15.66 29.70 -26.39
CA LYS A 20 -15.09 29.29 -25.10
C LYS A 20 -15.29 27.79 -24.95
N GLU A 21 -14.32 27.05 -25.50
CA GLU A 21 -14.16 25.62 -25.33
C GLU A 21 -14.18 25.30 -23.83
N HIS A 22 -15.30 24.77 -23.37
CA HIS A 22 -15.49 24.44 -21.97
C HIS A 22 -14.82 23.08 -21.77
N GLU A 23 -13.54 23.11 -21.41
CA GLU A 23 -12.80 21.92 -20.97
C GLU A 23 -13.49 21.39 -19.70
N GLU A 24 -14.48 20.53 -19.91
CA GLU A 24 -15.33 19.94 -18.89
C GLU A 24 -14.46 18.97 -18.08
N LYS A 25 -13.78 19.53 -17.07
CA LYS A 25 -12.98 18.77 -16.12
C LYS A 25 -13.85 17.69 -15.51
N GLN A 26 -13.65 16.46 -15.97
CA GLN A 26 -14.21 15.28 -15.35
C GLN A 26 -13.93 15.36 -13.84
N PRO A 27 -14.93 15.11 -12.98
CA PRO A 27 -14.71 15.14 -11.55
C PRO A 27 -13.60 14.14 -11.22
N GLU A 28 -12.47 14.66 -10.76
CA GLU A 28 -11.36 13.85 -10.28
C GLU A 28 -11.91 12.97 -9.16
N VAL A 29 -12.04 11.66 -9.43
CA VAL A 29 -12.63 10.72 -8.49
C VAL A 29 -11.64 10.53 -7.36
N VAL A 30 -11.72 11.43 -6.38
CA VAL A 30 -10.96 11.36 -5.13
C VAL A 30 -11.17 9.96 -4.57
N PRO A 31 -10.14 9.11 -4.50
CA PRO A 31 -10.31 7.75 -4.00
C PRO A 31 -10.77 7.83 -2.55
N GLU A 32 -11.96 7.30 -2.27
CA GLU A 32 -12.45 7.19 -0.90
C GLU A 32 -11.40 6.41 -0.08
N GLU A 33 -10.85 7.04 0.96
CA GLU A 33 -9.66 6.54 1.65
C GLU A 33 -10.00 5.30 2.48
N GLU A 34 -10.01 4.12 1.82
CA GLU A 34 -10.23 2.80 2.42
C GLU A 34 -9.52 2.67 3.78
N GLU A 35 -10.27 2.48 4.87
CA GLU A 35 -9.70 2.40 6.21
C GLU A 35 -8.60 1.33 6.32
N PRO A 36 -7.56 1.53 7.16
CA PRO A 36 -6.48 0.55 7.35
C PRO A 36 -6.98 -0.85 7.73
N VAL A 37 -8.12 -0.94 8.44
CA VAL A 37 -8.79 -2.20 8.80
C VAL A 37 -9.30 -2.94 7.56
N THR A 38 -9.95 -2.23 6.63
CA THR A 38 -10.42 -2.77 5.35
C THR A 38 -9.25 -3.24 4.49
N LYS A 39 -8.11 -2.55 4.53
CA LYS A 39 -6.89 -2.97 3.84
C LYS A 39 -6.30 -4.25 4.43
N VAL A 40 -6.21 -4.36 5.76
CA VAL A 40 -5.80 -5.63 6.41
C VAL A 40 -6.69 -6.79 5.98
N LYS A 41 -8.03 -6.62 5.96
CA LYS A 41 -8.95 -7.64 5.43
C LYS A 41 -8.61 -8.02 3.97
N LYS A 42 -8.43 -7.02 3.10
CA LYS A 42 -8.13 -7.17 1.66
C LYS A 42 -6.78 -7.84 1.36
N PHE A 43 -5.81 -7.77 2.28
CA PHE A 43 -4.47 -8.37 2.13
C PHE A 43 -4.27 -9.64 2.97
N THR A 44 -5.29 -10.09 3.70
CA THR A 44 -5.25 -11.39 4.39
C THR A 44 -5.57 -12.49 3.38
N THR A 45 -4.56 -13.29 3.02
CA THR A 45 -4.64 -14.32 1.96
C THR A 45 -4.51 -15.74 2.50
N LEU A 46 -5.13 -15.99 3.66
CA LEU A 46 -5.19 -17.30 4.29
C LEU A 46 -5.95 -18.32 3.44
N PHE A 47 -5.52 -19.58 3.50
CA PHE A 47 -6.24 -20.72 2.93
C PHE A 47 -7.66 -20.87 3.52
N ASP A 48 -8.64 -21.16 2.65
CA ASP A 48 -10.09 -21.30 2.93
C ASP A 48 -10.75 -20.15 3.71
N LEU A 49 -10.17 -18.95 3.65
CA LEU A 49 -10.74 -17.75 4.28
C LEU A 49 -11.96 -17.22 3.51
N GLN A 50 -13.08 -17.09 4.21
CA GLN A 50 -14.36 -16.64 3.67
C GLN A 50 -14.79 -15.32 4.35
N GLU A 51 -15.75 -14.61 3.76
CA GLU A 51 -16.21 -13.33 4.34
C GLU A 51 -16.93 -13.49 5.69
N ILE A 52 -17.46 -14.69 5.97
CA ILE A 52 -18.24 -15.01 7.17
C ILE A 52 -17.38 -15.26 8.41
N ASP A 53 -16.10 -15.62 8.25
CA ASP A 53 -15.19 -15.92 9.37
C ASP A 53 -14.77 -14.65 10.12
N TRP A 54 -14.90 -13.50 9.46
CA TRP A 54 -14.54 -12.18 9.97
C TRP A 54 -15.46 -11.75 11.11
N ASN A 55 -14.90 -11.77 12.31
CA ASN A 55 -15.59 -11.53 13.57
C ASN A 55 -15.07 -10.28 14.30
N GLU A 56 -15.86 -9.77 15.24
CA GLU A 56 -15.56 -8.50 15.92
C GLU A 56 -14.33 -8.59 16.84
N ASP A 57 -13.95 -9.78 17.34
CA ASP A 57 -12.70 -9.97 18.09
C ASP A 57 -11.49 -9.68 17.19
N VAL A 58 -11.51 -10.21 15.95
CA VAL A 58 -10.49 -9.97 14.92
C VAL A 58 -10.43 -8.48 14.55
N TYR A 59 -11.57 -7.85 14.22
CA TYR A 59 -11.60 -6.41 13.91
C TYR A 59 -11.12 -5.55 15.08
N LYS A 60 -11.42 -5.92 16.33
CA LYS A 60 -10.90 -5.23 17.51
C LYS A 60 -9.37 -5.28 17.57
N VAL A 61 -8.76 -6.46 17.44
CA VAL A 61 -7.29 -6.61 17.50
C VAL A 61 -6.61 -5.85 16.35
N ILE A 62 -7.23 -5.81 15.16
CA ILE A 62 -6.72 -5.03 14.02
C ILE A 62 -6.78 -3.52 14.31
N ARG A 63 -7.84 -3.01 14.96
CA ARG A 63 -7.90 -1.60 15.39
C ARG A 63 -6.88 -1.31 16.50
N ASP A 64 -6.72 -2.21 17.47
CA ASP A 64 -5.73 -2.09 18.54
C ASP A 64 -4.29 -2.04 17.99
N PHE A 65 -3.98 -2.77 16.90
CA PHE A 65 -2.70 -2.69 16.19
C PHE A 65 -2.41 -1.29 15.61
N PHE A 66 -3.42 -0.59 15.08
CA PHE A 66 -3.23 0.77 14.58
C PHE A 66 -3.15 1.82 15.69
N ILE A 67 -3.87 1.62 16.80
CA ILE A 67 -3.90 2.56 17.93
C ILE A 67 -2.61 2.49 18.77
N ASN A 68 -2.05 1.30 18.99
CA ASN A 68 -0.89 1.12 19.87
C ASN A 68 0.44 1.24 19.10
N PRO A 69 1.29 2.25 19.33
CA PRO A 69 2.57 2.39 18.62
C PRO A 69 3.59 1.31 19.01
N THR A 70 3.50 0.74 20.22
CA THR A 70 4.40 -0.33 20.71
C THR A 70 4.17 -1.67 20.04
N GLU A 71 2.96 -1.94 19.55
CA GLU A 71 2.55 -3.24 19.02
C GLU A 71 2.90 -3.33 17.54
N CYS A 72 4.16 -3.67 17.25
CA CYS A 72 4.76 -3.57 15.92
C CYS A 72 4.41 -4.73 14.97
N ILE A 73 3.78 -5.80 15.49
CA ILE A 73 3.43 -7.01 14.74
C ILE A 73 1.96 -7.37 15.01
N LEU A 74 1.22 -7.64 13.94
CA LEU A 74 -0.11 -8.24 13.94
C LEU A 74 -0.04 -9.57 13.17
N THR A 75 -0.64 -10.63 13.72
CA THR A 75 -0.83 -11.91 13.03
C THR A 75 -2.31 -12.26 12.95
N ILE A 76 -2.71 -12.87 11.83
CA ILE A 76 -4.08 -13.37 11.58
C ILE A 76 -3.95 -14.81 11.07
N PHE A 77 -4.68 -15.73 11.70
CA PHE A 77 -4.56 -17.18 11.52
C PHE A 77 -5.85 -17.88 11.98
N PHE A 78 -6.03 -19.15 11.64
CA PHE A 78 -7.09 -19.99 12.23
C PHE A 78 -6.56 -20.70 13.49
N ASP A 79 -7.30 -20.63 14.60
CA ASP A 79 -7.09 -21.48 15.79
C ASP A 79 -8.34 -22.33 15.99
N GLU A 80 -8.21 -23.65 15.88
CA GLU A 80 -9.32 -24.63 16.02
C GLU A 80 -10.56 -24.21 15.20
N ASP A 81 -10.34 -23.99 13.90
CA ASP A 81 -11.30 -23.52 12.88
C ASP A 81 -11.90 -22.12 13.09
N LYS A 82 -11.53 -21.37 14.15
CA LYS A 82 -11.92 -19.95 14.33
C LYS A 82 -10.84 -19.01 13.81
N LEU A 83 -11.20 -18.13 12.87
CA LEU A 83 -10.37 -16.99 12.48
C LEU A 83 -10.07 -16.10 13.69
N SER A 84 -8.78 -15.95 13.97
CA SER A 84 -8.24 -15.30 15.16
C SER A 84 -7.13 -14.31 14.76
N ALA A 85 -7.00 -13.22 15.52
CA ALA A 85 -5.96 -12.23 15.33
C ALA A 85 -5.24 -11.96 16.65
N LYS A 86 -3.94 -11.66 16.59
CA LYS A 86 -3.11 -11.45 17.77
C LYS A 86 -2.04 -10.38 17.51
N LEU A 87 -1.71 -9.60 18.54
CA LEU A 87 -0.54 -8.73 18.54
C LEU A 87 0.69 -9.58 18.95
N GLY A 88 1.74 -9.53 18.13
CA GLY A 88 2.80 -10.54 18.11
C GLY A 88 2.34 -11.90 17.56
N PHE A 89 3.16 -12.94 17.78
CA PHE A 89 2.97 -14.28 17.20
C PHE A 89 2.08 -15.20 18.06
N PRO A 90 1.38 -16.19 17.46
CA PRO A 90 0.66 -17.23 18.19
C PRO A 90 1.60 -18.09 19.05
N SER A 91 1.05 -18.74 20.09
CA SER A 91 1.80 -19.63 21.00
C SER A 91 1.72 -21.12 20.60
N LYS A 92 0.77 -21.48 19.74
CA LYS A 92 0.75 -22.73 18.97
C LYS A 92 1.32 -22.44 17.57
N PRO A 93 1.94 -23.40 16.86
CA PRO A 93 2.12 -23.29 15.42
C PRO A 93 0.77 -23.17 14.71
N ALA A 94 0.64 -22.22 13.78
CA ALA A 94 -0.50 -22.13 12.88
C ALA A 94 -0.19 -22.87 11.57
N HIS A 95 -1.20 -23.45 10.92
CA HIS A 95 -1.03 -24.06 9.60
C HIS A 95 -0.87 -23.02 8.47
N ASP A 96 -1.50 -21.86 8.61
CA ASP A 96 -1.35 -20.72 7.72
C ASP A 96 -1.54 -19.43 8.54
N MET A 97 -0.80 -18.38 8.21
CA MET A 97 -0.76 -17.14 8.98
C MET A 97 -0.35 -15.95 8.10
N THR A 98 -1.22 -14.96 7.96
CA THR A 98 -0.83 -13.64 7.44
C THR A 98 -0.28 -12.78 8.58
N TYR A 99 0.87 -12.16 8.37
CA TYR A 99 1.46 -11.17 9.28
C TYR A 99 1.43 -9.77 8.66
N PHE A 100 1.38 -8.76 9.53
CA PHE A 100 1.57 -7.35 9.22
C PHE A 100 2.57 -6.76 10.23
N MET A 101 3.59 -6.05 9.75
CA MET A 101 4.65 -5.45 10.58
C MET A 101 4.84 -3.97 10.21
N LYS A 102 5.04 -3.12 11.21
CA LYS A 102 5.29 -1.66 11.10
C LYS A 102 6.47 -1.26 11.99
N GLU A 103 7.08 -0.10 11.78
CA GLU A 103 8.01 0.45 12.78
C GLU A 103 7.24 1.16 13.92
N PRO A 104 7.81 1.24 15.15
CA PRO A 104 7.12 1.83 16.31
C PRO A 104 6.77 3.32 16.15
N THR A 105 7.45 4.01 15.21
CA THR A 105 7.33 5.45 14.96
C THR A 105 6.37 5.81 13.81
N ASP A 106 5.82 4.83 13.10
CA ASP A 106 5.09 5.08 11.85
C ASP A 106 3.66 5.58 12.07
N SER A 107 3.35 6.76 11.53
CA SER A 107 1.98 7.24 11.38
C SER A 107 1.31 6.58 10.16
N ILE A 108 0.52 5.55 10.43
CA ILE A 108 -0.22 4.82 9.40
C ILE A 108 -1.48 5.60 9.00
N THR A 109 -1.42 6.23 7.82
CA THR A 109 -2.60 6.76 7.12
C THR A 109 -3.10 5.75 6.06
N PRO A 110 -4.35 5.84 5.57
CA PRO A 110 -4.82 5.04 4.45
C PRO A 110 -3.92 5.16 3.21
N THR A 111 -3.42 6.38 2.94
CA THR A 111 -2.50 6.70 1.84
C THR A 111 -1.08 6.17 2.01
N ASN A 112 -0.59 6.02 3.26
CA ASN A 112 0.78 5.61 3.53
C ASN A 112 0.93 4.09 3.79
N PHE A 113 -0.17 3.38 4.10
CA PHE A 113 -0.24 1.94 4.43
C PHE A 113 0.82 1.06 3.71
N TYR A 114 0.86 1.13 2.37
CA TYR A 114 1.72 0.32 1.50
C TYR A 114 3.23 0.59 1.60
N LYS A 115 3.65 1.66 2.28
CA LYS A 115 5.05 2.09 2.41
C LYS A 115 5.63 1.81 3.79
N VAL A 116 4.77 1.68 4.81
CA VAL A 116 5.15 1.49 6.22
C VAL A 116 4.77 0.12 6.78
N ILE A 117 3.83 -0.59 6.15
CA ILE A 117 3.45 -1.94 6.56
C ILE A 117 4.07 -2.98 5.62
N ASN A 118 4.99 -3.78 6.16
CA ASN A 118 5.47 -5.00 5.53
C ASN A 118 4.54 -6.15 5.91
N PHE A 119 3.98 -6.87 4.93
CA PHE A 119 3.05 -7.97 5.17
C PHE A 119 3.32 -9.17 4.27
N GLY A 120 2.82 -10.33 4.65
CA GLY A 120 2.98 -11.58 3.92
C GLY A 120 2.27 -12.75 4.60
N THR A 121 2.15 -13.86 3.89
CA THR A 121 1.45 -15.07 4.36
C THR A 121 2.45 -16.23 4.45
N ILE A 122 2.49 -16.91 5.60
CA ILE A 122 3.42 -17.99 5.94
C ILE A 122 2.63 -19.29 6.02
N GLY A 123 2.81 -20.16 5.02
CA GLY A 123 2.23 -21.50 4.98
C GLY A 123 2.92 -22.51 5.90
N PRO A 124 2.45 -23.78 5.92
CA PRO A 124 2.72 -24.73 6.99
C PRO A 124 4.14 -25.31 7.06
N HIS A 125 4.99 -25.04 6.07
CA HIS A 125 6.36 -25.59 5.96
C HIS A 125 7.39 -24.46 6.02
N VAL A 126 7.45 -23.80 7.17
CA VAL A 126 8.21 -22.55 7.40
C VAL A 126 9.67 -22.65 6.96
N GLU A 127 10.34 -23.77 7.25
CA GLU A 127 11.74 -24.01 6.90
C GLU A 127 11.96 -24.04 5.37
N GLY A 128 11.06 -24.73 4.66
CA GLY A 128 11.08 -24.80 3.20
C GLY A 128 10.71 -23.47 2.55
N SER A 129 9.74 -22.74 3.12
CA SER A 129 9.36 -21.39 2.67
C SER A 129 10.51 -20.40 2.81
N ILE A 130 11.22 -20.38 3.95
CA ILE A 130 12.37 -19.50 4.18
C ILE A 130 13.50 -19.82 3.19
N LEU A 131 13.88 -21.10 3.06
CA LEU A 131 14.95 -21.49 2.14
C LEU A 131 14.61 -21.13 0.69
N ASN A 132 13.40 -21.44 0.24
CA ASN A 132 12.94 -21.13 -1.11
C ASN A 132 12.96 -19.62 -1.42
N VAL A 133 12.58 -18.77 -0.45
CA VAL A 133 12.64 -17.30 -0.58
C VAL A 133 14.09 -16.80 -0.60
N MET A 134 14.98 -17.35 0.24
CA MET A 134 16.40 -17.02 0.21
C MET A 134 17.06 -17.40 -1.12
N GLU A 135 16.82 -18.61 -1.63
CA GLU A 135 17.44 -19.12 -2.85
C GLU A 135 16.89 -18.49 -4.14
N ASN A 136 15.58 -18.23 -4.22
CA ASN A 136 14.94 -17.82 -5.49
C ASN A 136 14.58 -16.33 -5.58
N VAL A 137 14.51 -15.61 -4.45
CA VAL A 137 14.24 -14.16 -4.43
C VAL A 137 15.48 -13.38 -4.03
N TYR A 138 16.03 -13.65 -2.84
CA TYR A 138 17.15 -12.85 -2.32
C TYR A 138 18.47 -13.14 -3.02
N ALA A 139 18.85 -14.39 -3.28
CA ALA A 139 20.14 -14.69 -3.91
C ALA A 139 20.28 -14.07 -5.33
N PRO A 140 19.28 -14.15 -6.25
CA PRO A 140 19.38 -13.47 -7.54
C PRO A 140 19.43 -11.95 -7.41
N MET A 141 18.63 -11.35 -6.50
CA MET A 141 18.64 -9.91 -6.23
C MET A 141 20.00 -9.43 -5.69
N PHE A 142 20.61 -10.23 -4.82
CA PHE A 142 21.92 -9.99 -4.21
C PHE A 142 23.07 -10.11 -5.21
N PHE A 143 23.12 -11.20 -6.00
CA PHE A 143 24.15 -11.38 -7.03
C PHE A 143 24.03 -10.40 -8.20
N ASN A 144 22.84 -9.88 -8.47
CA ASN A 144 22.61 -8.83 -9.47
C ASN A 144 22.82 -7.40 -8.92
N SER A 145 23.07 -7.24 -7.61
CA SER A 145 23.39 -5.93 -7.03
C SER A 145 24.87 -5.58 -7.26
N THR A 146 25.12 -4.62 -8.15
CA THR A 146 26.47 -4.10 -8.43
C THR A 146 26.92 -3.03 -7.43
N SER A 147 26.04 -2.57 -6.54
CA SER A 147 26.31 -1.53 -5.54
C SER A 147 26.09 -2.06 -4.12
N TRP A 148 27.18 -2.42 -3.46
CA TRP A 148 27.20 -2.60 -2.01
C TRP A 148 27.29 -1.25 -1.31
N PRO A 149 26.64 -1.05 -0.15
CA PRO A 149 26.86 0.14 0.68
C PRO A 149 28.24 0.08 1.34
N ASP A 150 28.97 1.21 1.34
CA ASP A 150 30.35 1.31 1.86
C ASP A 150 30.48 0.91 3.34
N SER A 151 29.38 0.90 4.10
CA SER A 151 29.32 0.45 5.49
C SER A 151 29.73 -1.01 5.71
N ILE A 152 29.78 -1.84 4.67
CA ILE A 152 30.20 -3.25 4.75
C ILE A 152 31.69 -3.44 4.37
N LEU A 153 32.35 -2.40 3.84
CA LEU A 153 33.79 -2.42 3.51
C LEU A 153 34.67 -1.73 4.56
N CYS A 154 34.08 -1.13 5.59
CA CYS A 154 34.76 -0.38 6.65
C CYS A 154 34.58 -1.04 8.03
N SER A 155 35.21 -2.21 8.22
CA SER A 155 35.33 -2.91 9.52
C SER A 155 36.76 -3.37 9.78
#